data_AF-A0A6C0F3M7-F1
#
_entry.id   AF-A0A6C0F3M7-F1
#
_cell.length_a   1.000
_cell.length_b   1.000
_cell.length_c   1.000
_cell.angle_alpha   90.00
_cell.angle_beta   90.00
_cell.angle_gamma   90.00
#
_symmetry.space_group_name_H-M   'P 1'
#
loop_
_entity.id
_entity.type
_entity.pdbx_description
1 polymer ?
#
loop_
_entity_poly.entity_id
_entity_poly.type
_entity_poly.pdbx_seq_one_letter_code
_entity_poly.pdbx_strand_id
1 'polypeptide(L)'
;MSDSLINDIRKPTEFRGFSFSNYKKTEVKEQFISNMMKGKIEPACHWCAELVCSGHFEDAWEAIFYFVGKYIHIGNPKIAIYLDKRLAVFRNIVEQGHFTSVIQLRNNPTIRRLFAEVITIITQSVKRTSFEPVKINRTEEFDMTQMTDRLKAPNTLYAEPILHPEDPKEIFIAINEFAYHIIGDKPNMLNACYWIEWIIEFDILCRGRKESCLCKRRKLSVEPKYQRDIIWIVWDALIYYSEQKGQFIEKIMASIRELFTHNYTSGACKRRKYLLYFAVELLTEIVPTNVEIMNAHCKEILPTITDKIDLVYKQVKQNEHSPNTDYLFNNVDMENNMDRTIAKMDMMNGMDFIPRNGA
;
A
#
# COMPACT_ATOMS: atom_id res chain seq x y z
N MET A 1 15.67 -21.36 12.37
CA MET A 1 15.13 -20.81 11.10
C MET A 1 14.17 -21.78 10.41
N SER A 2 14.37 -23.10 10.42
CA SER A 2 13.43 -24.06 9.81
C SER A 2 12.01 -24.01 10.39
N ASP A 3 11.89 -23.80 11.70
CA ASP A 3 10.60 -23.89 12.40
C ASP A 3 9.58 -22.83 11.98
N SER A 4 10.01 -21.65 11.52
CA SER A 4 9.14 -20.54 11.11
C SER A 4 8.90 -20.46 9.60
N LEU A 5 9.44 -21.40 8.81
CA LEU A 5 9.20 -21.47 7.36
C LEU A 5 7.78 -21.97 7.11
N ILE A 6 7.03 -21.24 6.28
CA ILE A 6 5.65 -21.59 5.92
C ILE A 6 5.66 -22.46 4.65
N ASN A 7 5.36 -23.74 4.81
CA ASN A 7 5.29 -24.82 3.82
C ASN A 7 3.84 -25.26 3.57
N ASP A 8 2.95 -24.29 3.39
CA ASP A 8 1.53 -24.53 3.16
C ASP A 8 1.21 -24.94 1.71
N ILE A 9 0.37 -25.96 1.53
CA ILE A 9 -0.03 -26.50 0.21
C ILE A 9 -1.09 -25.66 -0.51
N ARG A 10 -1.80 -24.78 0.20
CA ARG A 10 -2.91 -24.00 -0.37
C ARG A 10 -2.37 -23.01 -1.39
N LYS A 11 -3.07 -22.93 -2.52
CA LYS A 11 -2.75 -22.03 -3.64
C LYS A 11 -3.18 -20.59 -3.32
N PRO A 12 -2.59 -19.57 -3.96
CA PRO A 12 -2.99 -18.16 -3.77
C PRO A 12 -4.49 -17.90 -3.93
N THR A 13 -5.16 -18.64 -4.80
CA THR A 13 -6.61 -18.53 -5.03
C THR A 13 -7.45 -18.93 -3.83
N GLU A 14 -6.96 -19.82 -2.97
CA GLU A 14 -7.66 -20.31 -1.78
C GLU A 14 -7.67 -19.28 -0.66
N PHE A 15 -6.71 -18.36 -0.65
CA PHE A 15 -6.68 -17.23 0.28
C PHE A 15 -7.55 -16.05 -0.17
N ARG A 16 -8.32 -16.15 -1.26
CA ARG A 16 -9.17 -15.04 -1.73
C ARG A 16 -10.22 -14.69 -0.67
N GLY A 17 -10.02 -13.56 0.00
CA GLY A 17 -10.94 -13.04 1.01
C GLY A 17 -10.66 -13.50 2.44
N PHE A 18 -9.69 -14.39 2.64
CA PHE A 18 -9.35 -14.98 3.94
C PHE A 18 -7.84 -14.89 4.23
N SER A 19 -7.48 -14.84 5.51
CA SER A 19 -6.08 -14.91 5.96
C SER A 19 -5.59 -16.35 6.10
N PHE A 20 -4.36 -16.50 6.59
CA PHE A 20 -3.68 -17.79 6.64
C PHE A 20 -4.42 -18.76 7.57
N SER A 21 -4.93 -18.22 8.67
CA SER A 21 -5.73 -18.93 9.67
C SER A 21 -7.25 -18.86 9.39
N ASN A 22 -7.66 -18.61 8.14
CA ASN A 22 -9.06 -18.58 7.69
C ASN A 22 -9.96 -17.49 8.31
N TYR A 23 -9.37 -16.43 8.89
CA TYR A 23 -10.15 -15.24 9.29
C TYR A 23 -10.56 -14.43 8.06
N LYS A 24 -11.71 -13.75 8.12
CA LYS A 24 -12.09 -12.85 7.02
C LYS A 24 -11.09 -11.70 6.91
N LYS A 25 -10.69 -11.37 5.69
CA LYS A 25 -9.70 -10.32 5.43
C LYS A 25 -10.09 -8.94 5.97
N THR A 26 -11.40 -8.64 6.01
CA THR A 26 -11.92 -7.40 6.60
C THR A 26 -11.67 -7.36 8.11
N GLU A 27 -11.97 -8.44 8.82
CA GLU A 27 -11.78 -8.56 10.26
C GLU A 27 -10.29 -8.50 10.64
N VAL A 28 -9.42 -9.12 9.84
CA VAL A 28 -7.96 -9.05 10.04
C VAL A 28 -7.45 -7.62 9.92
N LYS A 29 -7.91 -6.85 8.93
CA LYS A 29 -7.52 -5.44 8.79
C LYS A 29 -8.03 -4.57 9.95
N GLU A 30 -9.25 -4.82 10.41
CA GLU A 30 -9.80 -4.13 11.58
C GLU A 30 -8.98 -4.41 12.85
N GLN A 31 -8.64 -5.68 13.09
CA GLN A 31 -7.80 -6.06 14.22
C GLN A 31 -6.37 -5.50 14.10
N PHE A 32 -5.80 -5.50 12.90
CA PHE A 32 -4.49 -4.90 12.64
C PHE A 32 -4.48 -3.41 13.01
N ILE A 33 -5.44 -2.64 12.50
CA ILE A 33 -5.59 -1.21 12.81
C ILE A 33 -5.88 -0.99 14.30
N SER A 34 -6.77 -1.79 14.90
CA SER A 34 -7.13 -1.68 16.32
C SER A 34 -5.93 -1.89 17.24
N ASN A 35 -5.06 -2.87 16.94
CA ASN A 35 -3.88 -3.14 17.77
C ASN A 35 -2.80 -2.07 17.59
N MET A 36 -2.62 -1.52 16.38
CA MET A 36 -1.76 -0.35 16.17
C MET A 36 -2.27 0.89 16.94
N MET A 37 -3.58 1.12 16.97
CA MET A 37 -4.18 2.21 17.77
C MET A 37 -3.96 2.00 19.28
N LYS A 38 -4.08 0.76 19.76
CA LYS A 38 -3.85 0.38 21.17
C LYS A 38 -2.37 0.34 21.57
N GLY A 39 -1.43 0.62 20.66
CA GLY A 39 0.01 0.55 20.93
C GLY A 39 0.56 -0.88 21.07
N LYS A 40 -0.22 -1.91 20.69
CA LYS A 40 0.13 -3.33 20.87
C LYS A 40 0.91 -3.85 19.67
N ILE A 41 2.24 -3.78 19.73
CA ILE A 41 3.15 -4.13 18.63
C ILE A 41 3.05 -5.61 18.25
N GLU A 42 3.20 -6.54 19.20
CA GLU A 42 3.19 -7.98 18.88
C GLU A 42 1.86 -8.43 18.25
N PRO A 43 0.68 -8.09 18.81
CA PRO A 43 -0.59 -8.36 18.15
C PRO A 43 -0.71 -7.71 16.76
N ALA A 44 -0.21 -6.49 16.56
CA ALA A 44 -0.22 -5.85 15.25
C ALA A 44 0.67 -6.61 14.24
N CYS A 45 1.85 -7.05 14.66
CA CYS A 45 2.74 -7.91 13.87
C CYS A 45 2.07 -9.25 13.53
N HIS A 46 1.30 -9.84 14.45
CA HIS A 46 0.56 -11.08 14.22
C HIS A 46 -0.48 -10.91 13.11
N TRP A 47 -1.33 -9.88 13.18
CA TRP A 47 -2.33 -9.63 12.13
C TRP A 47 -1.71 -9.24 10.78
N CYS A 48 -0.54 -8.61 10.77
CA CYS A 48 0.20 -8.43 9.53
C CYS A 48 0.77 -9.75 9.00
N ALA A 49 1.32 -10.61 9.85
CA ALA A 49 1.83 -11.92 9.46
C ALA A 49 0.72 -12.80 8.86
N GLU A 50 -0.51 -12.74 9.39
CA GLU A 50 -1.70 -13.37 8.80
C GLU A 50 -1.93 -12.95 7.34
N LEU A 51 -1.76 -11.66 7.01
CA LEU A 51 -1.88 -11.15 5.64
C LEU A 51 -0.69 -11.58 4.78
N VAL A 52 0.53 -11.47 5.30
CA VAL A 52 1.76 -11.83 4.59
C VAL A 52 1.79 -13.32 4.24
N CYS A 53 1.45 -14.21 5.17
CA CYS A 53 1.42 -15.66 4.96
C CYS A 53 0.41 -16.10 3.89
N SER A 54 -0.66 -15.32 3.70
CA SER A 54 -1.66 -15.48 2.64
C SER A 54 -1.33 -14.78 1.32
N GLY A 55 -0.22 -14.04 1.25
CA GLY A 55 0.14 -13.27 0.06
C GLY A 55 -0.63 -11.96 -0.13
N HIS A 56 -1.36 -11.48 0.89
CA HIS A 56 -2.13 -10.23 0.86
C HIS A 56 -1.26 -9.00 1.20
N PHE A 57 -0.11 -8.86 0.52
CA PHE A 57 0.83 -7.76 0.77
C PHE A 57 0.22 -6.38 0.51
N GLU A 58 -0.60 -6.26 -0.53
CA GLU A 58 -1.29 -5.01 -0.85
C GLU A 58 -2.27 -4.61 0.24
N ASP A 59 -2.99 -5.56 0.84
CA ASP A 59 -3.89 -5.26 1.97
C ASP A 59 -3.11 -4.81 3.22
N ALA A 60 -1.91 -5.33 3.44
CA ALA A 60 -1.04 -4.87 4.53
C ALA A 60 -0.55 -3.43 4.28
N TRP A 61 -0.08 -3.11 3.08
CA TRP A 61 0.34 -1.76 2.70
C TRP A 61 -0.82 -0.75 2.75
N GLU A 62 -2.00 -1.11 2.24
CA GLU A 62 -3.19 -0.25 2.29
C GLU A 62 -3.59 0.04 3.75
N ALA A 63 -3.50 -0.93 4.67
CA ALA A 63 -3.74 -0.72 6.08
C ALA A 63 -2.70 0.23 6.72
N ILE A 64 -1.43 0.12 6.33
CA ILE A 64 -0.35 1.02 6.77
C ILE A 64 -0.60 2.45 6.26
N PHE A 65 -0.90 2.62 4.97
CA PHE A 65 -1.20 3.92 4.37
C PHE A 65 -2.42 4.58 5.03
N TYR A 66 -3.47 3.80 5.24
CA TYR A 66 -4.66 4.25 5.95
C TYR A 66 -4.33 4.71 7.37
N PHE A 67 -3.58 3.91 8.13
CA PHE A 67 -3.24 4.21 9.51
C PHE A 67 -2.42 5.50 9.63
N VAL A 68 -1.41 5.64 8.76
CA VAL A 68 -0.52 6.80 8.72
C VAL A 68 -1.29 8.06 8.33
N GLY A 69 -2.07 8.01 7.24
CA GLY A 69 -2.84 9.16 6.79
C GLY A 69 -3.93 9.58 7.78
N LYS A 70 -4.64 8.62 8.40
CA LYS A 70 -5.78 8.94 9.28
C LYS A 70 -5.38 9.33 10.70
N TYR A 71 -4.35 8.69 11.27
CA TYR A 71 -4.07 8.80 12.71
C TYR A 71 -2.70 9.40 13.05
N ILE A 72 -1.73 9.42 12.13
CA ILE A 72 -0.37 9.93 12.41
C ILE A 72 -0.16 11.29 11.75
N HIS A 73 -0.24 11.35 10.42
CA HIS A 73 -0.13 12.55 9.59
C HIS A 73 0.96 13.54 10.06
N ILE A 74 0.67 14.84 10.23
CA ILE A 74 1.67 15.82 10.73
C ILE A 74 2.12 15.57 12.17
N GLY A 75 1.54 14.60 12.89
CA GLY A 75 2.09 14.10 14.16
C GLY A 75 3.51 13.54 14.02
N ASN A 76 3.84 12.96 12.86
CA ASN A 76 5.20 12.53 12.52
C ASN A 76 5.42 12.65 11.00
N PRO A 77 5.64 13.86 10.47
CA PRO A 77 5.57 14.11 9.03
C PRO A 77 6.65 13.37 8.24
N LYS A 78 7.83 13.14 8.85
CA LYS A 78 8.94 12.39 8.25
C LYS A 78 8.62 10.91 8.03
N ILE A 79 7.52 10.40 8.59
CA ILE A 79 7.10 9.01 8.42
C ILE A 79 6.75 8.69 6.96
N ALA A 80 6.26 9.68 6.18
CA ALA A 80 5.98 9.48 4.76
C ALA A 80 7.27 9.15 3.98
N ILE A 81 8.35 9.91 4.22
CA ILE A 81 9.66 9.70 3.61
C ILE A 81 10.23 8.33 4.02
N TYR A 82 10.07 7.96 5.29
CA TYR A 82 10.50 6.66 5.78
C TYR A 82 9.75 5.51 5.08
N LEU A 83 8.43 5.59 4.99
CA LEU A 83 7.60 4.56 4.35
C LEU A 83 7.88 4.44 2.86
N ASP A 84 8.09 5.57 2.17
CA ASP A 84 8.46 5.59 0.75
C ASP A 84 9.75 4.78 0.51
N LYS A 85 10.79 5.02 1.33
CA LYS A 85 12.03 4.22 1.29
C LYS A 85 11.80 2.73 1.55
N ARG A 86 10.95 2.37 2.52
CA ARG A 86 10.65 0.96 2.82
C ARG A 86 9.83 0.32 1.71
N LEU A 87 8.91 1.06 1.12
CA LEU A 87 8.13 0.61 -0.02
C LEU A 87 9.03 0.37 -1.24
N ALA A 88 10.02 1.23 -1.48
CA ALA A 88 11.02 1.01 -2.52
C ALA A 88 11.82 -0.28 -2.31
N VAL A 89 12.23 -0.58 -1.07
CA VAL A 89 12.89 -1.87 -0.74
C VAL A 89 11.97 -3.05 -1.06
N PHE A 90 10.69 -2.97 -0.67
CA PHE A 90 9.70 -4.00 -0.97
C PHE A 90 9.54 -4.18 -2.49
N ARG A 91 9.35 -3.10 -3.26
CA ARG A 91 9.21 -3.14 -4.72
C ARG A 91 10.44 -3.76 -5.38
N ASN A 92 11.64 -3.37 -4.98
CA ASN A 92 12.89 -3.93 -5.51
C ASN A 92 12.97 -5.45 -5.30
N ILE A 93 12.55 -5.95 -4.13
CA ILE A 93 12.52 -7.40 -3.88
C ILE A 93 11.50 -8.09 -4.78
N VAL A 94 10.34 -7.47 -5.02
CA VAL A 94 9.30 -8.01 -5.89
C VAL A 94 9.77 -8.04 -7.36
N GLU A 95 10.41 -6.98 -7.83
CA GLU A 95 10.85 -6.83 -9.23
C GLU A 95 12.01 -7.75 -9.60
N GLN A 96 12.85 -8.15 -8.64
CA GLN A 96 13.94 -9.12 -8.89
C GLN A 96 13.43 -10.47 -9.42
N GLY A 97 12.15 -10.81 -9.20
CA GLY A 97 11.48 -11.90 -9.92
C GLY A 97 12.04 -13.30 -9.66
N HIS A 98 12.81 -13.51 -8.59
CA HIS A 98 13.37 -14.81 -8.22
C HIS A 98 12.33 -15.80 -7.64
N PHE A 99 11.05 -15.63 -7.98
CA PHE A 99 9.93 -16.39 -7.44
C PHE A 99 8.83 -16.57 -8.48
N THR A 100 8.11 -17.70 -8.43
CA THR A 100 7.01 -17.99 -9.38
C THR A 100 5.70 -17.36 -8.96
N SER A 101 5.54 -16.99 -7.69
CA SER A 101 4.36 -16.32 -7.15
C SER A 101 4.73 -15.43 -5.97
N VAL A 102 4.09 -14.27 -5.87
CA VAL A 102 4.32 -13.27 -4.81
C VAL A 102 4.13 -13.87 -3.42
N ILE A 103 3.27 -14.88 -3.24
CA ILE A 103 3.06 -15.54 -1.93
C ILE A 103 4.35 -16.16 -1.37
N GLN A 104 5.32 -16.52 -2.20
CA GLN A 104 6.61 -17.07 -1.76
C GLN A 104 7.42 -16.08 -0.93
N LEU A 105 7.16 -14.77 -1.08
CA LEU A 105 7.80 -13.73 -0.26
C LEU A 105 7.43 -13.82 1.23
N ARG A 106 6.42 -14.62 1.61
CA ARG A 106 6.10 -14.89 3.02
C ARG A 106 7.25 -15.52 3.80
N ASN A 107 8.20 -16.16 3.13
CA ASN A 107 9.40 -16.76 3.73
C ASN A 107 10.65 -15.90 3.52
N ASN A 108 10.54 -14.74 2.87
CA ASN A 108 11.68 -13.85 2.69
C ASN A 108 11.97 -13.11 4.02
N PRO A 109 13.15 -13.31 4.64
CA PRO A 109 13.45 -12.74 5.96
C PRO A 109 13.50 -11.21 5.93
N THR A 110 13.95 -10.62 4.82
CA THR A 110 13.98 -9.16 4.64
C THR A 110 12.57 -8.59 4.63
N ILE A 111 11.62 -9.24 3.94
CA ILE A 111 10.21 -8.83 3.91
C ILE A 111 9.58 -8.92 5.30
N ARG A 112 9.79 -10.02 6.03
CA ARG A 112 9.26 -10.19 7.39
C ARG A 112 9.76 -9.10 8.33
N ARG A 113 11.08 -8.84 8.32
CA ARG A 113 11.71 -7.81 9.13
C ARG A 113 11.24 -6.40 8.74
N LEU A 114 11.08 -6.14 7.44
CA LEU A 114 10.58 -4.86 6.92
C LEU A 114 9.19 -4.54 7.48
N PHE A 115 8.25 -5.48 7.41
CA PHE A 115 6.91 -5.25 7.97
C PHE A 115 6.96 -5.09 9.50
N ALA A 116 7.73 -5.92 10.21
CA ALA A 116 7.87 -5.79 11.66
C ALA A 116 8.44 -4.41 12.07
N GLU A 117 9.43 -3.92 11.34
CA GLU A 117 10.03 -2.60 11.54
C GLU A 117 9.00 -1.49 11.31
N VAL A 118 8.33 -1.50 10.15
CA VAL A 118 7.28 -0.53 9.80
C VAL A 118 6.18 -0.51 10.87
N ILE A 119 5.66 -1.67 11.26
CA ILE A 119 4.58 -1.79 12.26
C ILE A 119 5.01 -1.24 13.61
N THR A 120 6.23 -1.57 14.04
CA THR A 120 6.77 -1.07 15.31
C THR A 120 6.82 0.46 15.32
N ILE A 121 7.37 1.06 14.27
CA ILE A 121 7.55 2.52 14.17
C ILE A 121 6.19 3.24 14.09
N ILE A 122 5.25 2.79 13.24
CA ILE A 122 3.95 3.46 13.13
C ILE A 122 3.09 3.27 14.39
N THR A 123 3.20 2.11 15.06
CA THR A 123 2.48 1.83 16.31
C THR A 123 2.96 2.74 17.45
N GLN A 124 4.26 3.03 17.51
CA GLN A 124 4.87 3.89 18.53
C GLN A 124 4.93 5.38 18.15
N SER A 125 4.52 5.73 16.92
CA SER A 125 4.46 7.12 16.48
C SER A 125 3.36 7.90 17.21
N VAL A 126 3.63 9.20 17.40
CA VAL A 126 2.68 10.16 17.97
C VAL A 126 1.43 10.18 17.10
N LYS A 127 0.28 9.90 17.72
CA LYS A 127 -1.02 9.96 17.07
C LYS A 127 -1.61 11.35 17.24
N ARG A 128 -2.39 11.77 16.28
CA ARG A 128 -3.15 13.01 16.28
C ARG A 128 -4.64 12.69 16.20
N THR A 129 -5.47 13.73 16.33
CA THR A 129 -6.90 13.63 16.09
C THR A 129 -7.13 13.00 14.72
N SER A 130 -7.99 11.98 14.68
CA SER A 130 -8.29 11.28 13.44
C SER A 130 -9.00 12.20 12.47
N PHE A 131 -8.63 12.12 11.19
CA PHE A 131 -9.47 12.73 10.16
C PHE A 131 -10.80 12.02 10.08
N GLU A 132 -11.87 12.80 10.04
CA GLU A 132 -13.20 12.30 9.69
C GLU A 132 -13.46 12.55 8.21
N PRO A 133 -14.06 11.57 7.51
CA PRO A 133 -14.35 11.72 6.09
C PRO A 133 -15.41 12.80 5.91
N VAL A 134 -15.15 13.76 5.02
CA VAL A 134 -16.17 14.72 4.60
C VAL A 134 -17.21 13.98 3.77
N LYS A 135 -18.49 14.09 4.15
CA LYS A 135 -19.59 13.46 3.42
C LYS A 135 -20.10 14.43 2.35
N ILE A 136 -20.15 13.95 1.12
CA ILE A 136 -20.72 14.67 -0.03
C ILE A 136 -22.15 14.19 -0.23
N ASN A 137 -23.12 15.08 -0.11
CA ASN A 137 -24.50 14.77 -0.46
C ASN A 137 -24.68 14.85 -1.99
N ARG A 138 -24.66 13.69 -2.66
CA ARG A 138 -24.72 13.59 -4.13
C ARG A 138 -26.00 14.20 -4.74
N THR A 139 -27.09 14.36 -4.00
CA THR A 139 -28.33 14.94 -4.56
C THR A 139 -28.32 16.46 -4.55
N GLU A 140 -27.70 17.06 -3.54
CA GLU A 140 -27.70 18.52 -3.34
C GLU A 140 -26.42 19.17 -3.87
N GLU A 141 -25.26 18.53 -3.69
CA GLU A 141 -23.96 19.14 -3.96
C GLU A 141 -23.50 19.10 -5.42
N PHE A 142 -24.26 18.41 -6.28
CA PHE A 142 -24.10 18.47 -7.74
C PHE A 142 -25.17 19.35 -8.41
N ASP A 143 -26.05 19.98 -7.62
CA ASP A 143 -26.92 21.04 -8.09
C ASP A 143 -26.16 22.37 -8.06
N MET A 144 -25.95 22.97 -9.24
CA MET A 144 -25.22 24.24 -9.34
C MET A 144 -25.87 25.39 -8.56
N THR A 145 -27.18 25.31 -8.28
CA THR A 145 -27.88 26.35 -7.51
C THR A 145 -27.56 26.31 -6.02
N GLN A 146 -27.20 25.14 -5.49
CA GLN A 146 -26.82 24.91 -4.09
C GLN A 146 -25.30 25.04 -3.86
N MET A 147 -24.50 24.91 -4.93
CA MET A 147 -23.04 24.94 -4.85
C MET A 147 -22.47 26.36 -4.65
N THR A 148 -23.23 27.41 -4.96
CA THR A 148 -22.82 28.82 -4.86
C THR A 148 -22.37 29.21 -3.46
N ASP A 149 -23.05 28.72 -2.41
CA ASP A 149 -22.71 29.02 -1.02
C ASP A 149 -21.36 28.42 -0.58
N ARG A 150 -20.87 27.41 -1.31
CA ARG A 150 -19.57 26.76 -1.09
C ARG A 150 -18.43 27.46 -1.82
N LEU A 151 -18.72 28.32 -2.80
CA LEU A 151 -17.70 29.08 -3.52
C LEU A 151 -17.20 30.23 -2.64
N LYS A 152 -15.89 30.26 -2.40
CA LYS A 152 -15.22 31.25 -1.54
C LYS A 152 -14.04 31.92 -2.20
N ALA A 153 -13.54 31.39 -3.31
CA ALA A 153 -12.42 32.00 -4.02
C ALA A 153 -12.85 33.36 -4.61
N PRO A 154 -12.08 34.44 -4.39
CA PRO A 154 -12.43 35.77 -4.90
C PRO A 154 -12.26 35.91 -6.42
N ASN A 155 -11.48 35.01 -7.03
CA ASN A 155 -11.19 35.00 -8.46
C ASN A 155 -10.75 33.59 -8.90
N THR A 156 -10.51 33.43 -10.20
CA THR A 156 -10.17 32.14 -10.84
C THR A 156 -8.68 31.89 -11.06
N LEU A 157 -7.82 32.75 -10.50
CA LEU A 157 -6.38 32.74 -10.79
C LEU A 157 -5.65 31.57 -10.10
N TYR A 158 -6.26 30.95 -9.08
CA TYR A 158 -5.63 29.89 -8.29
C TYR A 158 -5.47 28.57 -9.05
N ALA A 159 -6.34 28.31 -10.04
CA ALA A 159 -6.27 27.12 -10.88
C ALA A 159 -5.38 27.28 -12.12
N GLU A 160 -5.08 28.52 -12.54
CA GLU A 160 -4.31 28.81 -13.76
C GLU A 160 -2.93 28.14 -13.82
N PRO A 161 -2.09 28.12 -12.76
CA PRO A 161 -0.79 27.44 -12.83
C PRO A 161 -0.90 25.91 -12.81
N ILE A 162 -2.10 25.37 -12.57
CA ILE A 162 -2.33 23.94 -12.34
C ILE A 162 -2.97 23.26 -13.56
N LEU A 163 -3.97 23.91 -14.15
CA LEU A 163 -4.78 23.31 -15.22
C LEU A 163 -4.10 23.40 -16.58
N HIS A 164 -4.08 22.28 -17.28
CA HIS A 164 -3.72 22.24 -18.68
C HIS A 164 -4.91 22.61 -19.57
N PRO A 165 -4.72 23.28 -20.73
CA PRO A 165 -5.80 23.56 -21.69
C PRO A 165 -6.60 22.34 -22.22
N GLU A 166 -6.07 21.13 -22.01
CA GLU A 166 -6.71 19.85 -22.43
C GLU A 166 -7.38 19.15 -21.24
N ASP A 167 -7.28 19.71 -20.03
CA ASP A 167 -7.98 19.19 -18.87
C ASP A 167 -9.48 19.55 -18.94
N PRO A 168 -10.36 18.71 -18.36
CA PRO A 168 -11.81 18.95 -18.39
C PRO A 168 -12.17 20.27 -17.73
N LYS A 169 -13.02 21.06 -18.40
CA LYS A 169 -13.45 22.38 -17.89
C LYS A 169 -14.44 22.24 -16.73
N GLU A 170 -15.11 21.10 -16.64
CA GLU A 170 -16.13 20.77 -15.64
C GLU A 170 -15.59 20.82 -14.21
N ILE A 171 -14.30 20.54 -14.03
CA ILE A 171 -13.63 20.53 -12.72
C ILE A 171 -12.94 21.87 -12.40
N PHE A 172 -12.96 22.84 -13.31
CA PHE A 172 -12.21 24.09 -13.17
C PHE A 172 -12.53 24.81 -11.85
N ILE A 173 -13.83 24.97 -11.57
CA ILE A 173 -14.30 25.66 -10.36
C ILE A 173 -13.83 24.92 -9.11
N ALA A 174 -13.99 23.59 -9.09
CA ALA A 174 -13.58 22.76 -7.96
C ALA A 174 -12.06 22.84 -7.69
N ILE A 175 -11.23 22.85 -8.75
CA ILE A 175 -9.78 22.98 -8.62
C ILE A 175 -9.39 24.38 -8.17
N ASN A 176 -10.06 25.43 -8.65
CA ASN A 176 -9.81 26.80 -8.22
C ASN A 176 -10.14 27.01 -6.74
N GLU A 177 -11.29 26.52 -6.30
CA GLU A 177 -11.69 26.57 -4.90
C GLU A 177 -10.78 25.73 -4.00
N PHE A 178 -10.41 24.52 -4.45
CA PHE A 178 -9.41 23.70 -3.79
C PHE A 178 -8.08 24.45 -3.61
N ALA A 179 -7.55 25.03 -4.70
CA ALA A 179 -6.31 25.80 -4.70
C ALA A 179 -6.38 27.02 -3.76
N TYR A 180 -7.49 27.77 -3.80
CA TYR A 180 -7.73 28.87 -2.87
C TYR A 180 -7.70 28.42 -1.41
N HIS A 181 -8.29 27.28 -1.08
CA HIS A 181 -8.29 26.77 0.29
C HIS A 181 -6.96 26.20 0.78
N ILE A 182 -5.97 25.99 -0.10
CA ILE A 182 -4.62 25.57 0.31
C ILE A 182 -3.60 26.72 0.32
N ILE A 183 -3.76 27.76 -0.50
CA ILE A 183 -2.77 28.85 -0.64
C ILE A 183 -3.32 30.27 -0.42
N GLY A 184 -4.64 30.46 -0.43
CA GLY A 184 -5.25 31.78 -0.29
C GLY A 184 -4.94 32.45 1.05
N ASP A 185 -5.40 33.69 1.23
CA ASP A 185 -5.10 34.50 2.41
C ASP A 185 -5.43 33.81 3.75
N LYS A 186 -6.44 32.93 3.74
CA LYS A 186 -6.85 32.09 4.86
C LYS A 186 -7.00 30.64 4.40
N PRO A 187 -5.90 29.86 4.40
CA PRO A 187 -5.98 28.44 4.09
C PRO A 187 -6.96 27.75 5.03
N ASN A 188 -7.74 26.82 4.50
CA ASN A 188 -8.79 26.11 5.23
C ASN A 188 -8.76 24.63 4.85
N MET A 189 -8.22 23.82 5.75
CA MET A 189 -8.07 22.39 5.56
C MET A 189 -9.41 21.69 5.26
N LEU A 190 -10.46 22.01 6.03
CA LEU A 190 -11.75 21.34 5.92
C LEU A 190 -12.37 21.55 4.54
N ASN A 191 -12.35 22.78 4.04
CA ASN A 191 -12.88 23.11 2.73
C ASN A 191 -12.01 22.56 1.60
N ALA A 192 -10.68 22.54 1.75
CA ALA A 192 -9.81 21.88 0.79
C ALA A 192 -10.11 20.36 0.70
N CYS A 193 -10.26 19.68 1.84
CA CYS A 193 -10.65 18.27 1.88
C CYS A 193 -12.06 18.02 1.30
N TYR A 194 -12.99 18.96 1.48
CA TYR A 194 -14.32 18.91 0.84
C TYR A 194 -14.20 18.87 -0.68
N TRP A 195 -13.42 19.77 -1.29
CA TRP A 195 -13.27 19.80 -2.76
C TRP A 195 -12.56 18.56 -3.30
N ILE A 196 -11.64 17.95 -2.54
CA ILE A 196 -11.06 16.65 -2.88
C ILE A 196 -12.15 15.57 -2.92
N GLU A 197 -13.00 15.49 -1.91
CA GLU A 197 -14.10 14.51 -1.86
C GLU A 197 -15.11 14.77 -2.98
N TRP A 198 -15.43 16.04 -3.27
CA TRP A 198 -16.29 16.41 -4.38
C TRP A 198 -15.74 15.91 -5.71
N ILE A 199 -14.43 16.11 -5.98
CA ILE A 199 -13.77 15.64 -7.20
C ILE A 199 -13.77 14.12 -7.31
N ILE A 200 -13.50 13.41 -6.20
CA ILE A 200 -13.53 11.94 -6.17
C ILE A 200 -14.95 11.42 -6.46
N GLU A 201 -15.97 12.01 -5.83
CA GLU A 201 -17.36 11.59 -6.01
C GLU A 201 -17.89 11.97 -7.40
N PHE A 202 -17.44 13.10 -7.97
CA PHE A 202 -17.72 13.48 -9.35
C PHE A 202 -17.17 12.46 -10.35
N ASP A 203 -15.90 12.05 -10.21
CA ASP A 203 -15.31 11.00 -11.06
C ASP A 203 -16.09 9.68 -10.99
N ILE A 204 -16.50 9.28 -9.78
CA ILE A 204 -17.30 8.08 -9.56
C ILE A 204 -18.65 8.17 -10.29
N LEU A 205 -19.32 9.33 -10.23
CA LEU A 205 -20.59 9.55 -10.92
C LEU A 205 -20.43 9.51 -12.44
N CYS A 206 -19.43 10.21 -12.98
CA CYS A 206 -19.08 10.23 -14.40
C CYS A 206 -18.84 8.80 -14.94
N ARG A 207 -18.02 8.01 -14.25
CA ARG A 207 -17.77 6.61 -14.61
C ARG A 207 -19.02 5.75 -14.53
N GLY A 208 -19.87 5.97 -13.51
CA GLY A 208 -21.16 5.28 -13.37
C GLY A 208 -22.12 5.55 -14.53
N ARG A 209 -22.07 6.77 -15.10
CA ARG A 209 -22.84 7.18 -16.29
C ARG A 209 -22.19 6.78 -17.62
N LYS A 210 -21.00 6.15 -17.59
CA LYS A 210 -20.17 5.85 -18.77
C LYS A 210 -19.67 7.10 -19.52
N GLU A 211 -19.67 8.26 -18.86
CA GLU A 211 -19.16 9.54 -19.35
C GLU A 211 -17.88 9.86 -18.59
N SER A 212 -16.78 9.16 -18.90
CA SER A 212 -15.55 9.29 -18.11
C SER A 212 -14.94 10.70 -18.23
N CYS A 213 -14.76 11.37 -17.10
CA CYS A 213 -14.05 12.64 -17.03
C CYS A 213 -12.55 12.34 -16.94
N LEU A 214 -11.78 12.70 -17.97
CA LEU A 214 -10.36 12.34 -18.09
C LEU A 214 -9.50 13.58 -18.32
N CYS A 215 -8.47 13.78 -17.52
CA CYS A 215 -7.50 14.85 -17.71
C CYS A 215 -6.50 14.53 -18.83
N LYS A 216 -5.67 15.53 -19.17
CA LYS A 216 -4.48 15.29 -19.99
C LYS A 216 -3.55 14.33 -19.25
N ARG A 217 -2.96 13.41 -20.01
CA ARG A 217 -2.08 12.37 -19.50
C ARG A 217 -0.94 12.97 -18.67
N ARG A 218 -0.79 12.51 -17.42
CA ARG A 218 0.34 12.83 -16.55
C ARG A 218 1.36 11.69 -16.56
N LYS A 219 2.65 12.02 -16.63
CA LYS A 219 3.75 11.04 -16.66
C LYS A 219 4.04 10.55 -15.24
N LEU A 220 3.25 9.58 -14.78
CA LEU A 220 3.35 8.97 -13.46
C LEU A 220 3.71 7.49 -13.59
N SER A 221 4.33 6.93 -12.54
CA SER A 221 4.67 5.51 -12.42
C SER A 221 3.43 4.68 -12.04
N VAL A 222 2.41 4.75 -12.88
CA VAL A 222 1.13 4.01 -12.77
C VAL A 222 0.79 3.41 -14.13
N GLU A 223 -0.08 2.40 -14.17
CA GLU A 223 -0.51 1.79 -15.44
C GLU A 223 -1.05 2.86 -16.41
N PRO A 224 -0.75 2.79 -17.73
CA PRO A 224 -1.11 3.83 -18.70
C PRO A 224 -2.59 4.20 -18.74
N LYS A 225 -3.50 3.26 -18.47
CA LYS A 225 -4.96 3.48 -18.40
C LYS A 225 -5.38 4.43 -17.27
N TYR A 226 -4.57 4.55 -16.22
CA TYR A 226 -4.85 5.36 -15.04
C TYR A 226 -4.22 6.76 -15.09
N GLN A 227 -3.30 7.02 -16.02
CA GLN A 227 -2.56 8.29 -16.13
C GLN A 227 -3.42 9.50 -16.52
N ARG A 228 -4.71 9.30 -16.79
CA ARG A 228 -5.67 10.34 -17.16
C ARG A 228 -6.77 10.54 -16.11
N ASP A 229 -6.65 9.91 -14.94
CA ASP A 229 -7.60 10.12 -13.84
C ASP A 229 -7.50 11.56 -13.33
N ILE A 230 -8.64 12.24 -13.13
CA ILE A 230 -8.68 13.67 -12.75
C ILE A 230 -8.07 13.98 -11.38
N ILE A 231 -7.87 12.96 -10.54
CA ILE A 231 -7.16 13.10 -9.26
C ILE A 231 -5.74 13.64 -9.44
N TRP A 232 -5.14 13.46 -10.61
CA TRP A 232 -3.79 13.97 -10.87
C TRP A 232 -3.73 15.49 -10.90
N ILE A 233 -4.83 16.18 -11.21
CA ILE A 233 -4.88 17.64 -11.17
C ILE A 233 -4.87 18.14 -9.71
N VAL A 234 -5.50 17.42 -8.79
CA VAL A 234 -5.38 17.67 -7.35
C VAL A 234 -3.92 17.50 -6.91
N TRP A 235 -3.25 16.45 -7.38
CA TRP A 235 -1.83 16.23 -7.11
C TRP A 235 -0.92 17.31 -7.72
N ASP A 236 -1.22 17.79 -8.94
CA ASP A 236 -0.48 18.89 -9.56
C ASP A 236 -0.58 20.16 -8.69
N ALA A 237 -1.78 20.48 -8.19
CA ALA A 237 -1.96 21.58 -7.23
C ALA A 237 -1.16 21.38 -5.94
N LEU A 238 -1.28 20.21 -5.31
CA LEU A 238 -0.56 19.88 -4.07
C LEU A 238 0.96 20.01 -4.25
N ILE A 239 1.51 19.51 -5.36
CA ILE A 239 2.94 19.57 -5.65
C ILE A 239 3.37 21.01 -5.91
N TYR A 240 2.71 21.73 -6.82
CA TYR A 240 3.05 23.11 -7.18
C TYR A 240 3.09 24.03 -5.96
N TYR A 241 2.09 23.94 -5.07
CA TYR A 241 2.06 24.79 -3.87
C TYR A 241 2.97 24.29 -2.75
N SER A 242 3.37 23.00 -2.75
CA SER A 242 4.36 22.49 -1.79
C SER A 242 5.77 23.03 -2.04
N GLU A 243 6.13 23.24 -3.31
CA GLU A 243 7.42 23.82 -3.71
C GLU A 243 7.61 25.24 -3.13
N GLN A 244 6.51 25.98 -2.97
CA GLN A 244 6.50 27.32 -2.39
C GLN A 244 6.61 27.34 -0.86
N LYS A 245 6.37 26.21 -0.18
CA LYS A 245 6.48 26.08 1.29
C LYS A 245 7.88 25.67 1.75
N GLY A 246 8.74 25.25 0.82
CA GLY A 246 10.14 24.91 1.05
C GLY A 246 10.45 23.42 0.98
N GLN A 247 11.74 23.10 0.81
CA GLN A 247 12.25 21.76 0.49
C GLN A 247 11.81 20.66 1.47
N PHE A 248 11.60 20.99 2.75
CA PHE A 248 11.13 20.00 3.73
C PHE A 248 9.72 19.52 3.41
N ILE A 249 8.80 20.44 3.13
CA ILE A 249 7.41 20.14 2.79
C ILE A 249 7.32 19.46 1.43
N GLU A 250 8.03 19.99 0.43
CA GLU A 250 8.14 19.42 -0.91
C GLU A 250 8.56 17.95 -0.87
N LYS A 251 9.60 17.61 -0.08
CA LYS A 251 10.09 16.24 0.04
C LYS A 251 9.07 15.30 0.68
N ILE A 252 8.35 15.76 1.70
CA ILE A 252 7.28 14.97 2.32
C ILE A 252 6.15 14.77 1.31
N MET A 253 5.73 15.84 0.62
CA MET A 253 4.68 15.81 -0.39
C MET A 253 5.00 14.81 -1.51
N ALA A 254 6.23 14.83 -2.02
CA ALA A 254 6.70 13.87 -3.02
C ALA A 254 6.61 12.43 -2.52
N SER A 255 7.06 12.16 -1.28
CA SER A 255 6.94 10.81 -0.70
C SER A 255 5.47 10.38 -0.49
N ILE A 256 4.57 11.28 -0.05
CA ILE A 256 3.13 10.94 0.03
C ILE A 256 2.59 10.60 -1.36
N ARG A 257 2.99 11.32 -2.41
CA ARG A 257 2.61 11.00 -3.79
C ARG A 257 3.09 9.59 -4.19
N GLU A 258 4.32 9.21 -3.88
CA GLU A 258 4.85 7.86 -4.19
C GLU A 258 4.14 6.73 -3.40
N LEU A 259 3.71 7.00 -2.17
CA LEU A 259 2.84 6.09 -1.42
C LEU A 259 1.45 5.99 -2.08
N PHE A 260 0.90 7.12 -2.53
CA PHE A 260 -0.41 7.18 -3.17
C PHE A 260 -0.44 6.47 -4.54
N THR A 261 0.65 6.51 -5.31
CA THR A 261 0.74 5.89 -6.65
C THR A 261 1.04 4.39 -6.61
N HIS A 262 1.41 3.82 -5.47
CA HIS A 262 1.76 2.41 -5.35
C HIS A 262 0.65 1.46 -5.83
N ASN A 263 0.86 0.67 -6.88
CA ASN A 263 -0.17 -0.24 -7.42
C ASN A 263 -1.53 0.46 -7.59
N TYR A 264 -1.48 1.70 -8.08
CA TYR A 264 -2.64 2.56 -8.19
C TYR A 264 -3.70 1.97 -9.14
N THR A 265 -4.95 2.15 -8.75
CA THR A 265 -6.16 1.95 -9.56
C THR A 265 -7.09 3.13 -9.30
N SER A 266 -8.04 3.43 -10.18
CA SER A 266 -8.96 4.57 -9.94
C SER A 266 -9.72 4.47 -8.60
N GLY A 267 -10.00 3.25 -8.12
CA GLY A 267 -10.59 3.04 -6.79
C GLY A 267 -9.66 3.38 -5.61
N ALA A 268 -8.35 3.52 -5.84
CA ALA A 268 -7.38 3.88 -4.81
C ALA A 268 -7.61 5.31 -4.30
N CYS A 269 -8.15 6.23 -5.11
CA CYS A 269 -8.51 7.59 -4.69
C CYS A 269 -9.34 7.59 -3.41
N LYS A 270 -10.42 6.80 -3.40
CA LYS A 270 -11.32 6.70 -2.25
C LYS A 270 -10.70 5.93 -1.08
N ARG A 271 -9.89 4.90 -1.35
CA ARG A 271 -9.23 4.12 -0.29
C ARG A 271 -8.11 4.90 0.42
N ARG A 272 -7.38 5.72 -0.32
CA ARG A 272 -6.18 6.44 0.13
C ARG A 272 -6.41 7.93 0.37
N LYS A 273 -7.67 8.36 0.46
CA LYS A 273 -8.02 9.77 0.70
C LYS A 273 -7.36 10.40 1.93
N TYR A 274 -7.05 9.61 2.96
CA TYR A 274 -6.35 10.15 4.12
C TYR A 274 -4.89 10.53 3.83
N LEU A 275 -4.27 9.97 2.79
CA LEU A 275 -2.99 10.49 2.28
C LEU A 275 -3.18 11.85 1.59
N LEU A 276 -4.30 12.06 0.89
CA LEU A 276 -4.64 13.37 0.32
C LEU A 276 -4.91 14.41 1.42
N TYR A 277 -5.62 14.02 2.48
CA TYR A 277 -5.86 14.91 3.61
C TYR A 277 -4.57 15.27 4.34
N PHE A 278 -3.68 14.30 4.53
CA PHE A 278 -2.35 14.54 5.06
C PHE A 278 -1.55 15.50 4.15
N ALA A 279 -1.63 15.35 2.82
CA ALA A 279 -1.02 16.29 1.88
C ALA A 279 -1.60 17.71 2.01
N VAL A 280 -2.92 17.87 2.15
CA VAL A 280 -3.56 19.16 2.41
C VAL A 280 -3.05 19.78 3.71
N GLU A 281 -2.98 18.99 4.78
CA GLU A 281 -2.52 19.43 6.09
C GLU A 281 -1.11 20.03 6.04
N LEU A 282 -0.23 19.51 5.19
CA LEU A 282 1.12 20.05 5.01
C LEU A 282 1.14 21.49 4.45
N LEU A 283 0.09 21.90 3.74
CA LEU A 283 -0.01 23.23 3.13
C LEU A 283 -0.82 24.21 3.99
N THR A 284 -1.80 23.69 4.74
CA THR A 284 -2.75 24.50 5.51
C THR A 284 -2.37 24.67 6.98
N GLU A 285 -1.63 23.73 7.57
CA GLU A 285 -1.31 23.71 9.00
C GLU A 285 0.18 23.93 9.29
N ILE A 286 0.50 24.20 10.56
CA ILE A 286 1.90 24.33 11.02
C ILE A 286 2.52 22.94 11.15
N VAL A 287 3.48 22.65 10.27
CA VAL A 287 4.15 21.35 10.22
C VAL A 287 5.36 21.31 11.17
N PRO A 288 5.42 20.35 12.12
CA PRO A 288 6.54 20.26 13.05
C PRO A 288 7.78 19.64 12.37
N THR A 289 8.90 20.35 12.39
CA THR A 289 10.15 19.95 11.71
C THR A 289 11.09 19.09 12.58
N ASN A 290 10.97 19.23 13.91
CA ASN A 290 11.87 18.63 14.89
C ASN A 290 11.36 17.29 15.46
N VAL A 291 10.37 16.67 14.83
CA VAL A 291 9.91 15.33 15.22
C VAL A 291 10.89 14.28 14.68
N GLU A 292 11.37 13.41 15.56
CA GLU A 292 12.11 12.21 15.15
C GLU A 292 11.15 11.11 14.70
N ILE A 293 11.56 10.33 13.69
CA ILE A 293 10.75 9.21 13.20
C ILE A 293 10.53 8.17 14.30
N MET A 294 11.57 7.92 15.11
CA MET A 294 11.55 6.96 16.22
C MET A 294 11.85 7.68 17.52
N ASN A 295 10.97 7.53 18.51
CA ASN A 295 11.25 7.96 19.88
C ASN A 295 12.27 7.00 20.55
N ALA A 296 12.79 7.38 21.73
CA ALA A 296 13.80 6.60 22.46
C ALA A 296 13.34 5.15 22.70
N HIS A 297 12.11 4.96 23.20
CA HIS A 297 11.54 3.64 23.45
C HIS A 297 11.47 2.77 22.18
N CYS A 298 11.06 3.35 21.06
CA CYS A 298 11.02 2.66 19.77
C CYS A 298 12.41 2.20 19.32
N LYS A 299 13.45 3.03 19.53
CA LYS A 299 14.84 2.66 19.20
C LYS A 299 15.34 1.48 20.03
N GLU A 300 14.92 1.38 21.30
CA GLU A 300 15.29 0.28 22.20
C GLU A 300 14.64 -1.05 21.82
N ILE A 301 13.33 -1.05 21.53
CA ILE A 301 12.58 -2.29 21.30
C ILE A 301 12.71 -2.81 19.86
N LEU A 302 12.97 -1.95 18.89
CA LEU A 302 12.94 -2.29 17.46
C LEU A 302 13.89 -3.45 17.07
N PRO A 303 15.16 -3.48 17.51
CA PRO A 303 16.06 -4.60 17.21
C PRO A 303 15.49 -5.92 17.74
N THR A 304 14.98 -5.92 18.98
CA THR A 304 14.40 -7.12 19.59
C THR A 304 13.18 -7.63 18.82
N ILE A 305 12.28 -6.73 18.39
CA ILE A 305 11.07 -7.12 17.63
C ILE A 305 11.45 -7.68 16.26
N THR A 306 12.37 -7.03 15.54
CA THR A 306 12.79 -7.46 14.20
C THR A 306 13.57 -8.77 14.23
N ASP A 307 14.40 -8.99 15.25
CA ASP A 307 15.13 -10.25 15.44
C ASP A 307 14.21 -11.42 15.83
N LYS A 308 13.16 -11.14 16.60
CA LYS A 308 12.22 -12.16 17.09
C LYS A 308 10.97 -12.33 16.24
N ILE A 309 10.85 -11.66 15.10
CA ILE A 309 9.64 -11.70 14.26
C ILE A 309 9.25 -13.14 13.85
N ASP A 310 10.23 -14.03 13.69
CA ASP A 310 10.00 -15.43 13.35
C ASP A 310 9.17 -16.20 14.40
N LEU A 311 9.14 -15.74 15.66
CA LEU A 311 8.26 -16.31 16.69
C LEU A 311 6.78 -16.07 16.37
N VAL A 312 6.44 -14.90 15.84
CA VAL A 312 5.07 -14.58 15.39
C VAL A 312 4.69 -15.46 14.20
N TYR A 313 5.60 -15.64 13.24
CA TYR A 313 5.35 -16.54 12.11
C TYR A 313 5.23 -18.00 12.55
N LYS A 314 5.95 -18.44 13.58
CA LYS A 314 5.79 -19.76 14.20
C LYS A 314 4.39 -19.93 14.84
N GLN A 315 3.80 -18.87 15.38
CA GLN A 315 2.41 -18.91 15.89
C GLN A 315 1.41 -19.05 14.72
N VAL A 316 1.52 -18.22 13.69
CA VAL A 316 0.64 -18.27 12.50
C VAL A 316 0.73 -19.62 11.79
N LYS A 317 1.94 -20.20 11.72
CA LYS A 317 2.21 -21.52 11.13
C LYS A 317 1.38 -22.65 11.75
N GLN A 318 0.87 -22.52 12.98
CA GLN A 318 0.02 -23.56 13.59
C GLN A 318 -1.24 -23.88 12.77
N ASN A 319 -1.67 -22.96 11.91
CA ASN A 319 -2.80 -23.14 10.99
C ASN A 319 -2.37 -23.51 9.56
N GLU A 320 -1.15 -24.01 9.39
CA GLU A 320 -0.62 -24.49 8.11
C GLU A 320 -1.29 -25.80 7.68
N HIS A 321 -1.59 -25.91 6.39
CA HIS A 321 -2.02 -27.15 5.78
C HIS A 321 -0.79 -27.84 5.17
N SER A 322 -0.25 -28.83 5.87
CA SER A 322 0.82 -29.70 5.36
C SER A 322 0.25 -30.80 4.44
N PRO A 323 1.01 -31.28 3.44
CA PRO A 323 0.56 -32.41 2.63
C PRO A 323 0.36 -33.65 3.53
N ASN A 324 -0.68 -34.45 3.26
CA ASN A 324 -0.89 -35.73 3.95
C ASN A 324 0.36 -36.59 3.80
N THR A 325 1.02 -36.90 4.92
CA THR A 325 2.17 -37.80 5.00
C THR A 325 1.84 -39.24 4.56
N ASP A 326 0.57 -39.60 4.42
CA ASP A 326 0.12 -40.92 3.97
C ASP A 326 0.60 -41.25 2.54
N TYR A 327 0.79 -40.26 1.67
CA TYR A 327 1.33 -40.49 0.31
C TYR A 327 2.83 -40.78 0.30
N LEU A 328 3.59 -40.33 1.31
CA LEU A 328 5.01 -40.68 1.43
C LEU A 328 5.17 -42.18 1.72
N PHE A 329 4.26 -42.82 2.46
CA PHE A 329 4.34 -44.25 2.71
C PHE A 329 3.89 -45.11 1.51
N ASN A 330 3.05 -44.59 0.61
CA ASN A 330 2.64 -45.29 -0.61
C ASN A 330 3.63 -45.12 -1.78
N ASN A 331 4.42 -44.04 -1.81
CA ASN A 331 5.38 -43.77 -2.89
C ASN A 331 6.78 -44.34 -2.67
N VAL A 332 7.14 -44.72 -1.43
CA VAL A 332 8.42 -45.40 -1.15
C VAL A 332 8.52 -46.75 -1.86
N ASP A 333 7.40 -47.43 -2.12
CA ASP A 333 7.37 -48.67 -2.91
C ASP A 333 7.42 -48.43 -4.43
N MET A 334 7.04 -47.23 -4.91
CA MET A 334 7.13 -46.86 -6.32
C MET A 334 8.50 -46.30 -6.71
N GLU A 335 9.11 -45.44 -5.88
CA GLU A 335 10.45 -44.89 -6.12
C GLU A 335 11.52 -46.00 -6.13
N ASN A 336 11.43 -46.98 -5.20
CA ASN A 336 12.33 -48.14 -5.19
C ASN A 336 12.23 -49.00 -6.47
N ASN A 337 11.08 -49.03 -7.13
CA ASN A 337 10.90 -49.76 -8.39
C ASN A 337 11.40 -48.97 -9.60
N MET A 338 11.26 -47.64 -9.58
CA MET A 338 11.76 -46.77 -10.64
C MET A 338 13.28 -46.72 -10.65
N ASP A 339 13.92 -46.60 -9.48
CA ASP A 339 15.38 -46.59 -9.34
C ASP A 339 16.00 -47.94 -9.73
N ARG A 340 15.34 -49.07 -9.42
CA ARG A 340 15.75 -50.40 -9.89
C ARG A 340 15.63 -50.56 -11.40
N THR A 341 14.69 -49.86 -12.03
CA THR A 341 14.48 -49.93 -13.49
C THR A 341 15.50 -49.06 -14.23
N ILE A 342 15.80 -47.88 -13.70
CA ILE A 342 16.84 -46.98 -14.23
C ILE A 342 18.22 -47.63 -14.08
N ALA A 343 18.54 -48.22 -12.92
CA ALA A 343 19.81 -48.93 -12.72
C ALA A 343 19.99 -50.14 -13.66
N LYS A 344 18.90 -50.84 -14.01
CA LYS A 344 18.94 -51.92 -15.01
C LYS A 344 19.15 -51.41 -16.44
N MET A 345 18.53 -50.28 -16.80
CA MET A 345 18.73 -49.66 -18.11
C MET A 345 20.16 -49.12 -18.27
N ASP A 346 20.74 -48.51 -17.23
CA ASP A 346 22.11 -48.02 -17.26
C ASP A 346 23.14 -49.16 -17.31
N MET A 347 22.88 -50.28 -16.64
CA MET A 347 23.72 -51.49 -16.77
C MET A 347 23.64 -52.10 -18.18
N MET A 348 22.50 -52.04 -18.85
CA MET A 348 22.36 -52.52 -20.23
C MET A 348 23.00 -51.57 -21.24
N ASN A 349 22.92 -50.25 -21.02
CA ASN A 349 23.56 -49.25 -21.89
C ASN A 349 25.09 -49.16 -21.69
N GLY A 350 25.60 -49.58 -20.53
CA GLY A 350 27.04 -49.69 -20.25
C GLY A 350 27.71 -50.91 -20.88
N MET A 351 26.93 -51.82 -21.47
CA MET A 351 27.42 -52.97 -22.23
C MET A 351 27.09 -52.78 -23.71
N ASP A 352 27.80 -51.90 -24.41
CA ASP A 352 27.88 -52.05 -25.87
C ASP A 352 29.26 -51.72 -26.46
N PHE A 353 29.77 -52.75 -27.12
CA PHE A 353 30.72 -52.77 -28.23
C PHE A 353 32.14 -52.20 -28.00
N ILE A 354 33.05 -53.08 -27.54
CA ILE A 354 34.47 -52.97 -27.90
C ILE A 354 34.60 -53.45 -29.37
N PRO A 355 34.96 -52.59 -30.34
CA PRO A 355 35.26 -53.04 -31.69
C PRO A 355 36.61 -53.76 -31.65
N ARG A 356 36.63 -55.06 -31.98
CA ARG A 356 37.88 -55.75 -32.29
C ARG A 356 38.39 -55.25 -33.65
N ASN A 357 39.41 -54.41 -33.62
CA ASN A 357 40.25 -54.16 -34.79
C ASN A 357 41.15 -55.37 -35.06
N GLY A 358 41.14 -55.82 -36.32
CA GLY A 358 42.32 -56.36 -37.02
C GLY A 358 42.53 -57.87 -37.02
N ALA A 359 42.17 -58.53 -38.13
CA ALA A 359 43.04 -59.34 -38.98
C ALA A 359 42.30 -59.70 -40.28
#